data_AF-A0A2N2PBX1-F1
#
_entry.id   AF-A0A2N2PBX1-F1
#
_cell.length_a   1.000
_cell.length_b   1.000
_cell.length_c   1.000
_cell.angle_alpha   90.00
_cell.angle_beta   90.00
_cell.angle_gamma   90.00
#
_symmetry.space_group_name_H-M   'P 1'
#
loop_
_entity.id
_entity.type
_entity.pdbx_description
1 polymer ?
#
loop_
_entity_poly.entity_id
_entity_poly.type
_entity_poly.pdbx_seq_one_letter_code
_entity_poly.pdbx_strand_id
1 'polypeptide(L)'
;MKRTLSLFFTNNRKFLPLSATILLFFLVYAIGAGVYSGMRDPQIFLNLFISSPFLLISAIGMTMVVISGGIDLSVSGMVALTTVASAALLRAGWDPWLVILTMLAMGMVFGAIMGSLITFMKVQPFIATLAGMWFARGMCFFISDDAIKITDRTFKIIGQTKILIPGMSDVTTRTGNYISPMVVVMMLVFVIAIFVMHFTRFGRTLYAMGGNNGANENSARLMGLPVDRTKVLVYTVNGFCSALAGIALSIYVGSGHGLYAPGFEMTVIAAVVVGGIMLTGGEGYVFGTLFGVLITGVIQTLIQFNGRLSSWWTNIVVGLLTLFFIGAQSLLFARKKSQMATQKQLSQAKRVKRTAPGVVFYKRRSFWYLSGAASVIVVLAVVVLGNLQRTSADEASGNSTPVQAACQLQAYRRELAESFIQQGAILAYERNGGAQCIDEVYAIFPDGRIAGDNGSEQIEKQVSTADVEKLVEAITTRGWFTNEMYDTWHTPCGQCFGYYLTVQYDGQTKTIKAVDGGTDAPSNYWQVVALINSITPKFNSVP
;
A
#
# COMPACT_ATOMS: atom_id res chain seq x y z
N MET A 1 -28.28 20.99 20.62
CA MET A 1 -27.36 20.03 19.98
C MET A 1 -27.81 19.58 18.57
N LYS A 2 -28.96 18.89 18.39
CA LYS A 2 -29.40 18.40 17.06
C LYS A 2 -29.63 19.50 16.00
N ARG A 3 -30.16 20.66 16.38
CA ARG A 3 -30.42 21.80 15.48
C ARG A 3 -29.12 22.52 15.07
N THR A 4 -28.17 22.61 15.98
CA THR A 4 -26.84 23.20 15.79
C THR A 4 -25.96 22.30 14.90
N LEU A 5 -25.95 20.98 15.12
CA LEU A 5 -25.28 20.02 14.22
C LEU A 5 -25.89 20.07 12.81
N SER A 6 -27.23 20.11 12.70
CA SER A 6 -27.92 20.19 11.41
C SER A 6 -27.57 21.46 10.62
N LEU A 7 -27.37 22.60 11.29
CA LEU A 7 -26.97 23.87 10.68
C LEU A 7 -25.49 23.86 10.26
N PHE A 8 -24.61 23.29 11.08
CA PHE A 8 -23.19 23.12 10.75
C PHE A 8 -22.99 22.23 9.50
N PHE A 9 -23.70 21.10 9.43
CA PHE A 9 -23.64 20.19 8.27
C PHE A 9 -24.27 20.76 7.00
N THR A 10 -25.23 21.69 7.11
CA THR A 10 -25.83 22.34 5.93
C THR A 10 -24.97 23.47 5.38
N ASN A 11 -24.24 24.21 6.23
CA ASN A 11 -23.28 25.23 5.79
C ASN A 11 -21.97 24.64 5.25
N ASN A 12 -21.49 23.52 5.81
CA ASN A 12 -20.19 22.92 5.47
C ASN A 12 -20.30 21.69 4.55
N ARG A 13 -21.30 21.64 3.67
CA ARG A 13 -21.54 20.49 2.78
C ARG A 13 -20.35 20.08 1.91
N LYS A 14 -19.47 21.03 1.57
CA LYS A 14 -18.24 20.76 0.80
C LYS A 14 -17.20 19.95 1.58
N PHE A 15 -17.23 20.01 2.91
CA PHE A 15 -16.30 19.29 3.79
C PHE A 15 -16.86 17.94 4.27
N LEU A 16 -18.12 17.61 3.93
CA LEU A 16 -18.75 16.35 4.33
C LEU A 16 -17.94 15.11 3.89
N PRO A 17 -17.54 14.97 2.60
CA PRO A 17 -16.76 13.82 2.16
C PRO A 17 -15.42 13.74 2.91
N LEU A 18 -14.75 14.87 3.09
CA LEU A 18 -13.47 14.96 3.79
C LEU A 18 -13.57 14.57 5.27
N SER A 19 -14.58 15.07 5.97
CA SER A 19 -14.81 14.73 7.38
C SER A 19 -15.18 13.25 7.56
N ALA A 20 -15.94 12.68 6.62
CA ALA A 20 -16.34 11.28 6.65
C ALA A 20 -15.14 10.35 6.47
N THR A 21 -14.19 10.72 5.59
CA THR A 21 -12.99 9.90 5.32
C THR A 21 -11.99 9.96 6.45
N ILE A 22 -11.78 11.14 7.04
CA ILE A 22 -10.96 11.31 8.25
C ILE A 22 -11.56 10.48 9.40
N LEU A 23 -12.87 10.59 9.62
CA LEU A 23 -13.55 9.82 10.68
C LEU A 23 -13.44 8.31 10.42
N LEU A 24 -13.64 7.87 9.19
CA LEU A 24 -13.52 6.47 8.80
C LEU A 24 -12.10 5.95 9.07
N PHE A 25 -11.07 6.70 8.70
CA PHE A 25 -9.68 6.34 8.96
C PHE A 25 -9.42 6.11 10.45
N PHE A 26 -9.72 7.11 11.29
CA PHE A 26 -9.49 6.99 12.73
C PHE A 26 -10.32 5.87 13.35
N LEU A 27 -11.55 5.65 12.89
CA LEU A 27 -12.40 4.58 13.37
C LEU A 27 -11.85 3.19 12.99
N VAL A 28 -11.45 2.98 11.74
CA VAL A 28 -10.87 1.69 11.31
C VAL A 28 -9.55 1.43 12.03
N TYR A 29 -8.70 2.44 12.19
CA TYR A 29 -7.45 2.31 12.93
C TYR A 29 -7.71 2.03 14.43
N ALA A 30 -8.66 2.70 15.06
CA ALA A 30 -9.02 2.48 16.47
C ALA A 30 -9.60 1.07 16.71
N ILE A 31 -10.45 0.58 15.80
CA ILE A 31 -10.94 -0.81 15.84
C ILE A 31 -9.75 -1.78 15.71
N GLY A 32 -8.84 -1.51 14.76
CA GLY A 32 -7.61 -2.28 14.58
C GLY A 32 -6.75 -2.35 15.85
N ALA A 33 -6.48 -1.21 16.47
CA ALA A 33 -5.74 -1.12 17.73
C ALA A 33 -6.49 -1.75 18.93
N GLY A 34 -7.83 -1.81 18.87
CA GLY A 34 -8.65 -2.52 19.84
C GLY A 34 -8.51 -4.04 19.72
N VAL A 35 -8.55 -4.56 18.50
CA VAL A 35 -8.52 -5.99 18.18
C VAL A 35 -7.09 -6.56 18.25
N TYR A 36 -6.12 -5.85 17.70
CA TYR A 36 -4.72 -6.28 17.61
C TYR A 36 -3.86 -5.41 18.53
N SER A 37 -3.32 -6.02 19.60
CA SER A 37 -2.43 -5.34 20.56
C SER A 37 -1.20 -4.75 19.88
N GLY A 38 -0.65 -5.43 18.86
CA GLY A 38 0.50 -4.96 18.08
C GLY A 38 0.25 -3.61 17.43
N MET A 39 -0.96 -3.34 16.92
CA MET A 39 -1.28 -2.06 16.25
C MET A 39 -1.19 -0.82 17.15
N ARG A 40 -1.07 -1.00 18.48
CA ARG A 40 -0.87 0.08 19.45
C ARG A 40 0.56 0.62 19.46
N ASP A 41 1.52 -0.09 18.85
CA ASP A 41 2.89 0.40 18.69
C ASP A 41 2.91 1.66 17.79
N PRO A 42 3.48 2.79 18.26
CA PRO A 42 3.64 3.99 17.45
C PRO A 42 4.38 3.75 16.13
N GLN A 43 5.33 2.80 16.08
CA GLN A 43 6.05 2.48 14.85
C GLN A 43 5.10 1.92 13.78
N ILE A 44 4.06 1.17 14.16
CA ILE A 44 3.09 0.63 13.19
C ILE A 44 2.26 1.75 12.56
N PHE A 45 1.93 2.79 13.34
CA PHE A 45 1.30 3.98 12.77
C PHE A 45 2.24 4.70 11.78
N LEU A 46 3.51 4.84 12.12
CA LEU A 46 4.51 5.45 11.24
C LEU A 46 4.78 4.61 9.99
N ASN A 47 4.70 3.29 10.08
CA ASN A 47 4.85 2.36 8.96
C ASN A 47 3.78 2.58 7.88
N LEU A 48 2.60 3.12 8.22
CA LEU A 48 1.59 3.54 7.25
C LEU A 48 2.14 4.62 6.31
N PHE A 49 2.96 5.54 6.83
CA PHE A 49 3.59 6.58 6.03
C PHE A 49 4.83 6.06 5.29
N ILE A 50 5.58 5.14 5.88
CA ILE A 50 6.81 4.57 5.29
C ILE A 50 6.50 3.69 4.08
N SER A 51 5.39 2.96 4.09
CA SER A 51 4.98 2.06 3.00
C SER A 51 4.11 2.73 1.92
N SER A 52 3.60 3.94 2.17
CA SER A 52 2.73 4.69 1.24
C SER A 52 3.36 5.76 0.32
N PRO A 53 4.68 6.07 0.29
CA PRO A 53 5.19 7.21 -0.49
C PRO A 53 4.84 7.17 -1.97
N PHE A 54 5.09 6.04 -2.64
CA PHE A 54 4.80 5.89 -4.07
C PHE A 54 3.29 5.99 -4.36
N LEU A 55 2.44 5.46 -3.49
CA LEU A 55 0.99 5.51 -3.63
C LEU A 55 0.45 6.94 -3.45
N LEU A 56 0.89 7.67 -2.43
CA LEU A 56 0.40 9.03 -2.20
C LEU A 56 0.91 10.03 -3.24
N ILE A 57 2.19 9.96 -3.62
CA ILE A 57 2.75 10.85 -4.65
C ILE A 57 1.96 10.70 -5.96
N SER A 58 1.70 9.45 -6.37
CA SER A 58 0.88 9.16 -7.54
C SER A 58 -0.58 9.62 -7.38
N ALA A 59 -1.19 9.37 -6.21
CA ALA A 59 -2.56 9.79 -5.92
C ALA A 59 -2.74 11.32 -5.90
N ILE A 60 -1.71 12.09 -5.55
CA ILE A 60 -1.72 13.56 -5.63
C ILE A 60 -1.83 14.02 -7.09
N GLY A 61 -1.06 13.43 -8.00
CA GLY A 61 -1.18 13.72 -9.43
C GLY A 61 -2.56 13.34 -9.96
N MET A 62 -3.00 12.13 -9.63
CA MET A 62 -4.30 11.62 -10.05
C MET A 62 -5.46 12.45 -9.49
N THR A 63 -5.33 13.02 -8.28
CA THR A 63 -6.30 13.97 -7.71
C THR A 63 -6.55 15.15 -8.64
N MET A 64 -5.49 15.73 -9.21
CA MET A 64 -5.63 16.87 -10.13
C MET A 64 -6.32 16.44 -11.42
N VAL A 65 -5.98 15.26 -11.95
CA VAL A 65 -6.62 14.67 -13.14
C VAL A 65 -8.12 14.44 -12.91
N VAL A 66 -8.49 13.81 -11.79
CA VAL A 66 -9.91 13.52 -11.47
C VAL A 66 -10.68 14.81 -11.24
N ILE A 67 -10.10 15.81 -10.55
CA ILE A 67 -10.77 17.11 -10.37
C ILE A 67 -11.02 17.78 -11.73
N SER A 68 -10.11 17.64 -12.70
CA SER A 68 -10.33 18.14 -14.08
C SER A 68 -11.47 17.43 -14.83
N GLY A 69 -11.95 16.29 -14.32
CA GLY A 69 -12.93 15.41 -14.97
C GLY A 69 -12.31 14.34 -15.88
N GLY A 70 -11.00 14.12 -15.77
CA GLY A 70 -10.26 13.09 -16.50
C GLY A 70 -9.98 11.85 -15.68
N ILE A 71 -9.47 10.80 -16.34
CA ILE A 71 -8.92 9.60 -15.72
C ILE A 71 -7.62 9.27 -16.45
N ASP A 72 -6.53 9.07 -15.71
CA ASP A 72 -5.23 8.69 -16.26
C ASP A 72 -4.84 7.28 -15.83
N LEU A 73 -4.94 6.34 -16.76
CA LEU A 73 -4.54 4.95 -16.56
C LEU A 73 -3.04 4.72 -16.80
N SER A 74 -2.34 5.67 -17.43
CA SER A 74 -0.93 5.52 -17.82
C SER A 74 0.03 5.57 -16.64
N VAL A 75 -0.46 6.01 -15.47
CA VAL A 75 0.25 6.11 -14.19
C VAL A 75 1.00 4.81 -13.84
N SER A 76 0.37 3.64 -13.97
CA SER A 76 1.02 2.38 -13.60
C SER A 76 2.12 1.98 -14.57
N GLY A 77 1.91 2.17 -15.87
CA GLY A 77 2.93 1.98 -16.91
C GLY A 77 4.12 2.90 -16.68
N MET A 78 3.88 4.17 -16.33
CA MET A 78 4.93 5.16 -16.07
C MET A 78 5.73 4.83 -14.79
N VAL A 79 5.05 4.38 -13.73
CA VAL A 79 5.69 3.90 -12.49
C VAL A 79 6.57 2.69 -12.79
N ALA A 80 6.08 1.70 -13.55
CA ALA A 80 6.88 0.54 -13.94
C ALA A 80 8.09 0.94 -14.81
N LEU A 81 7.87 1.76 -15.84
CA LEU A 81 8.92 2.22 -16.76
C LEU A 81 10.01 2.99 -16.02
N THR A 82 9.65 3.88 -15.11
CA THR A 82 10.66 4.61 -14.31
C THR A 82 11.44 3.68 -13.38
N THR A 83 10.85 2.62 -12.83
CA THR A 83 11.62 1.67 -12.00
C THR A 83 12.69 0.94 -12.80
N VAL A 84 12.33 0.35 -13.95
CA VAL A 84 13.27 -0.43 -14.78
C VAL A 84 14.27 0.47 -15.48
N ALA A 85 13.86 1.64 -15.98
CA ALA A 85 14.77 2.60 -16.61
C ALA A 85 15.76 3.18 -15.60
N SER A 86 15.32 3.51 -14.37
CA SER A 86 16.25 3.94 -13.31
C SER A 86 17.28 2.86 -13.00
N ALA A 87 16.82 1.62 -12.82
CA ALA A 87 17.70 0.50 -12.53
C ALA A 87 18.70 0.22 -13.66
N ALA A 88 18.27 0.31 -14.92
CA ALA A 88 19.11 0.15 -16.10
C ALA A 88 20.18 1.24 -16.22
N LEU A 89 19.82 2.52 -16.04
CA LEU A 89 20.77 3.63 -16.11
C LEU A 89 21.79 3.58 -14.96
N LEU A 90 21.35 3.26 -13.74
CA LEU A 90 22.26 3.07 -12.61
C LEU A 90 23.21 1.90 -12.84
N ARG A 91 22.73 0.79 -13.41
CA ARG A 91 23.59 -0.34 -13.81
C ARG A 91 24.59 0.05 -14.90
N ALA A 92 24.22 0.95 -15.80
CA ALA A 92 25.10 1.53 -16.81
C ALA A 92 26.11 2.56 -16.22
N GLY A 93 26.09 2.80 -14.89
CA GLY A 93 27.04 3.67 -14.21
C GLY A 93 26.69 5.17 -14.28
N TRP A 94 25.45 5.52 -14.63
CA TRP A 94 25.02 6.92 -14.63
C TRP A 94 24.95 7.48 -13.21
N ASP A 95 25.22 8.79 -13.08
CA ASP A 95 25.09 9.48 -11.80
C ASP A 95 23.63 9.40 -11.28
N PRO A 96 23.41 9.04 -10.00
CA PRO A 96 22.06 8.85 -9.46
C PRO A 96 21.17 10.09 -9.53
N TRP A 97 21.72 11.30 -9.37
CA TRP A 97 20.94 12.54 -9.44
C TRP A 97 20.53 12.85 -10.88
N LEU A 98 21.41 12.56 -11.84
CA LEU A 98 21.10 12.64 -13.26
C LEU A 98 20.00 11.63 -13.65
N VAL A 99 20.04 10.41 -13.10
CA VAL A 99 18.97 9.42 -13.29
C VAL A 99 17.64 9.97 -12.76
N ILE A 100 17.60 10.51 -11.54
CA ILE A 100 16.38 11.10 -10.99
C ILE A 100 15.85 12.21 -11.90
N LEU A 101 16.70 13.14 -12.34
CA LEU A 101 16.29 14.27 -13.18
C LEU A 101 15.77 13.81 -14.56
N THR A 102 16.44 12.85 -15.19
CA THR A 102 16.01 12.30 -16.49
C THR A 102 14.69 11.55 -16.39
N MET A 103 14.47 10.79 -15.31
CA MET A 103 13.20 10.09 -15.07
C MET A 103 12.04 11.07 -14.84
N LEU A 104 12.27 12.13 -14.06
CA LEU A 104 11.26 13.18 -13.85
C LEU A 104 10.94 13.92 -15.16
N ALA A 105 11.96 14.24 -15.96
CA ALA A 105 11.78 14.84 -17.28
C ALA A 105 10.99 13.92 -18.22
N MET A 106 11.32 12.63 -18.27
CA MET A 106 10.60 11.63 -19.04
C MET A 106 9.12 11.56 -18.63
N GLY A 107 8.83 11.52 -17.33
CA GLY A 107 7.46 11.55 -16.82
C GLY A 107 6.68 12.80 -17.23
N MET A 108 7.30 13.98 -17.13
CA MET A 108 6.68 15.23 -17.57
C MET A 108 6.40 15.25 -19.07
N VAL A 109 7.36 14.83 -19.91
CA VAL A 109 7.19 14.76 -21.36
C VAL A 109 6.06 13.79 -21.71
N PHE A 110 6.05 12.61 -21.09
CA PHE A 110 5.03 11.60 -21.32
C PHE A 110 3.63 12.11 -20.93
N GLY A 111 3.51 12.73 -19.75
CA GLY A 111 2.27 13.37 -19.29
C GLY A 111 1.83 14.53 -20.20
N ALA A 112 2.76 15.34 -20.70
CA ALA A 112 2.48 16.42 -21.64
C ALA A 112 1.96 15.88 -22.99
N ILE A 113 2.53 14.77 -23.48
CA ILE A 113 2.03 14.07 -24.67
C ILE A 113 0.59 13.62 -24.44
N MET A 114 0.31 12.91 -23.33
CA MET A 114 -1.05 12.46 -23.01
C MET A 114 -2.03 13.63 -22.91
N GLY A 115 -1.65 14.68 -22.18
CA GLY A 115 -2.47 15.89 -22.06
C GLY A 115 -2.72 16.58 -23.40
N SER A 116 -1.74 16.57 -24.31
CA SER A 116 -1.85 17.15 -25.65
C SER A 116 -2.77 16.35 -26.56
N LEU A 117 -2.69 15.01 -26.55
CA LEU A 117 -3.62 14.13 -27.28
C LEU A 117 -5.06 14.36 -26.82
N ILE A 118 -5.26 14.46 -25.51
CA ILE A 118 -6.59 14.68 -24.91
C ILE A 118 -7.14 16.07 -25.27
N THR A 119 -6.29 17.09 -25.25
CA THR A 119 -6.71 18.48 -25.42
C THR A 119 -6.90 18.86 -26.89
N PHE A 120 -5.93 18.55 -27.74
CA PHE A 120 -5.91 19.00 -29.13
C PHE A 120 -6.55 17.99 -30.08
N MET A 121 -6.26 16.70 -29.92
CA MET A 121 -6.87 15.64 -30.75
C MET A 121 -8.26 15.23 -30.24
N LYS A 122 -8.69 15.77 -29.09
CA LYS A 122 -10.01 15.50 -28.47
C LYS A 122 -10.27 14.01 -28.24
N VAL A 123 -9.21 13.24 -28.02
CA VAL A 123 -9.31 11.83 -27.65
C VAL A 123 -9.86 11.72 -26.24
N GLN A 124 -10.71 10.74 -25.98
CA GLN A 124 -11.22 10.51 -24.62
C GLN A 124 -10.04 10.16 -23.67
N PRO A 125 -9.97 10.77 -22.47
CA PRO A 125 -8.84 10.61 -21.55
C PRO A 125 -8.46 9.16 -21.24
N PHE A 126 -9.46 8.30 -20.99
CA PHE A 126 -9.21 6.91 -20.63
C PHE A 126 -8.56 6.14 -21.79
N ILE A 127 -8.93 6.41 -23.05
CA ILE A 127 -8.39 5.71 -24.23
C ILE A 127 -6.94 6.13 -24.46
N ALA A 128 -6.68 7.44 -24.46
CA ALA A 128 -5.34 7.98 -24.66
C ALA A 128 -4.37 7.43 -23.60
N THR A 129 -4.79 7.44 -22.35
CA THR A 129 -3.96 7.00 -21.22
C THR A 129 -3.87 5.49 -21.10
N LEU A 130 -4.89 4.73 -21.52
CA LEU A 130 -4.78 3.27 -21.65
C LEU A 130 -3.72 2.91 -22.71
N ALA A 131 -3.78 3.53 -23.89
CA ALA A 131 -2.76 3.32 -24.93
C ALA A 131 -1.35 3.71 -24.43
N GLY A 132 -1.26 4.83 -23.70
CA GLY A 132 -0.04 5.23 -23.02
C GLY A 132 0.47 4.19 -22.02
N MET A 133 -0.41 3.61 -21.20
CA MET A 133 -0.05 2.55 -20.26
C MET A 133 0.58 1.35 -20.97
N TRP A 134 -0.05 0.87 -22.04
CA TRP A 134 0.46 -0.26 -22.84
C TRP A 134 1.80 0.07 -23.49
N PHE A 135 1.94 1.28 -24.03
CA PHE A 135 3.21 1.74 -24.59
C PHE A 135 4.32 1.77 -23.52
N ALA A 136 4.09 2.45 -22.39
CA ALA A 136 5.08 2.56 -21.33
C ALA A 136 5.46 1.19 -20.77
N ARG A 137 4.50 0.28 -20.63
CA ARG A 137 4.74 -1.09 -20.16
C ARG A 137 5.46 -1.96 -21.19
N GLY A 138 5.15 -1.81 -22.47
CA GLY A 138 5.90 -2.44 -23.55
C GLY A 138 7.36 -1.98 -23.57
N MET A 139 7.59 -0.68 -23.39
CA MET A 139 8.95 -0.11 -23.31
C MET A 139 9.77 -0.67 -22.16
N CYS A 140 9.15 -1.14 -21.06
CA CYS A 140 9.88 -1.82 -19.98
C CYS A 140 10.61 -3.06 -20.49
N PHE A 141 9.95 -3.89 -21.30
CA PHE A 141 10.49 -5.13 -21.84
C PHE A 141 11.46 -4.90 -23.01
N PHE A 142 11.42 -3.73 -23.64
CA PHE A 142 12.51 -3.30 -24.52
C PHE A 142 13.80 -2.96 -23.75
N ILE A 143 13.70 -2.56 -22.48
CA ILE A 143 14.86 -2.24 -21.64
C ILE A 143 15.43 -3.52 -21.01
N SER A 144 14.58 -4.35 -20.40
CA SER A 144 14.98 -5.60 -19.76
C SER A 144 13.78 -6.52 -19.52
N ASP A 145 13.94 -7.79 -19.89
CA ASP A 145 12.98 -8.85 -19.53
C ASP A 145 13.12 -9.28 -18.07
N ASP A 146 14.33 -9.22 -17.51
CA ASP A 146 14.64 -9.61 -16.14
C ASP A 146 14.60 -8.43 -15.16
N ALA A 147 14.42 -8.74 -13.88
CA ALA A 147 14.51 -7.76 -12.81
C ALA A 147 15.96 -7.28 -12.62
N ILE A 148 16.15 -5.96 -12.63
CA ILE A 148 17.46 -5.34 -12.44
C ILE A 148 17.59 -4.91 -10.97
N LYS A 149 18.54 -5.51 -10.24
CA LYS A 149 18.86 -5.10 -8.87
C LYS A 149 19.58 -3.75 -8.85
N ILE A 150 19.16 -2.85 -7.97
CA ILE A 150 19.80 -1.55 -7.77
C ILE A 150 20.88 -1.70 -6.68
N THR A 151 22.14 -1.60 -7.08
CA THR A 151 23.30 -1.71 -6.17
C THR A 151 23.88 -0.36 -5.76
N ASP A 152 23.44 0.72 -6.40
CA ASP A 152 23.94 2.08 -6.22
C ASP A 152 23.88 2.54 -4.74
N ARG A 153 24.93 3.23 -4.31
CA ARG A 153 25.10 3.68 -2.93
C ARG A 153 24.07 4.75 -2.56
N THR A 154 23.75 5.67 -3.47
CA THR A 154 22.83 6.79 -3.19
C THR A 154 21.41 6.27 -3.00
N PHE A 155 20.94 5.41 -3.90
CA PHE A 155 19.61 4.80 -3.78
C PHE A 155 19.49 3.97 -2.49
N LYS A 156 20.53 3.21 -2.12
CA LYS A 156 20.58 2.48 -0.85
C LYS A 156 20.55 3.40 0.37
N ILE A 157 21.35 4.48 0.39
CA ILE A 157 21.35 5.45 1.49
C ILE A 157 19.95 6.05 1.64
N ILE A 158 19.32 6.50 0.55
CA ILE A 158 17.99 7.11 0.62
C ILE A 158 16.94 6.09 1.13
N GLY A 159 17.02 4.82 0.70
CA GLY A 159 16.09 3.78 1.11
C GLY A 159 16.27 3.29 2.55
N GLN A 160 17.52 3.18 3.01
CA GLN A 160 17.86 2.58 4.32
C GLN A 160 18.05 3.60 5.44
N THR A 161 18.18 4.89 5.13
CA THR A 161 18.32 5.93 6.16
C THR A 161 17.06 5.97 7.02
N LYS A 162 17.25 5.93 8.34
CA LYS A 162 16.19 6.05 9.34
C LYS A 162 16.27 7.42 9.99
N ILE A 163 15.28 8.27 9.75
CA ILE A 163 15.16 9.58 10.40
C ILE A 163 14.42 9.36 11.72
N LEU A 164 15.17 9.47 12.82
CA LEU A 164 14.67 9.30 14.18
C LEU A 164 13.80 10.50 14.58
N ILE A 165 12.64 10.26 15.20
CA ILE A 165 11.73 11.34 15.62
C ILE A 165 12.15 11.87 17.00
N PRO A 166 12.49 13.17 17.14
CA PRO A 166 12.83 13.77 18.42
C PRO A 166 11.70 13.59 19.45
N GLY A 167 12.02 13.09 20.64
CA GLY A 167 11.05 12.87 21.73
C GLY A 167 10.39 11.49 21.78
N MET A 168 10.50 10.68 20.72
CA MET A 168 10.04 9.27 20.68
C MET A 168 11.16 8.28 20.36
N SER A 169 12.40 8.78 20.32
CA SER A 169 13.61 8.00 20.04
C SER A 169 14.76 8.53 20.88
N ASP A 170 15.66 7.63 21.26
CA ASP A 170 16.84 7.99 22.03
C ASP A 170 17.98 8.28 21.06
N VAL A 171 18.29 9.57 20.88
CA VAL A 171 19.31 10.07 19.94
C VAL A 171 20.69 9.50 20.27
N THR A 172 20.94 9.23 21.55
CA THR A 172 22.17 8.65 22.10
C THR A 172 22.34 7.18 21.72
N THR A 173 21.24 6.42 21.68
CA THR A 173 21.24 4.96 21.45
C THR A 173 20.94 4.60 19.98
N ARG A 174 20.54 5.59 19.15
CA ARG A 174 20.03 5.40 17.77
C ARG A 174 18.88 4.39 17.66
N THR A 175 18.17 4.16 18.76
CA THR A 175 17.06 3.23 18.85
C THR A 175 15.77 4.00 19.13
N GLY A 176 14.70 3.63 18.44
CA GLY A 176 13.37 4.22 18.61
C GLY A 176 12.61 4.40 17.31
N ASN A 177 11.51 5.13 17.40
CA ASN A 177 10.59 5.34 16.29
C ASN A 177 11.24 6.15 15.17
N TYR A 178 11.10 5.69 13.94
CA TYR A 178 11.75 6.29 12.77
C TYR A 178 10.81 6.47 11.59
N ILE A 179 11.21 7.36 10.68
CA ILE A 179 10.57 7.66 9.40
C ILE A 179 11.61 7.52 8.29
N SER A 180 11.20 7.09 7.09
CA SER A 180 12.06 7.06 5.90
C SER A 180 12.15 8.45 5.25
N PRO A 181 13.29 8.86 4.66
CA PRO A 181 13.41 10.08 3.86
C PRO A 181 12.34 10.23 2.78
N MET A 182 11.84 9.12 2.23
CA MET A 182 10.77 9.15 1.23
C MET A 182 9.45 9.70 1.76
N VAL A 183 9.19 9.58 3.06
CA VAL A 183 8.03 10.22 3.70
C VAL A 183 8.17 11.73 3.67
N VAL A 184 9.38 12.26 3.86
CA VAL A 184 9.64 13.72 3.78
C VAL A 184 9.37 14.22 2.37
N VAL A 185 9.88 13.51 1.34
CA VAL A 185 9.63 13.84 -0.06
C VAL A 185 8.12 13.79 -0.38
N MET A 186 7.44 12.73 0.05
CA MET A 186 6.00 12.59 -0.10
C MET A 186 5.23 13.75 0.56
N MET A 187 5.57 14.10 1.80
CA MET A 187 4.91 15.20 2.53
C MET A 187 5.22 16.57 1.91
N LEU A 188 6.43 16.77 1.38
CA LEU A 188 6.78 17.97 0.63
C LEU A 188 5.89 18.12 -0.62
N VAL A 189 5.77 17.06 -1.42
CA VAL A 189 4.89 17.04 -2.61
C VAL A 189 3.43 17.30 -2.22
N PHE A 190 2.98 16.73 -1.10
CA PHE A 190 1.63 16.95 -0.57
C PHE A 190 1.37 18.41 -0.18
N VAL A 191 2.30 19.05 0.54
CA VAL A 191 2.19 20.46 0.94
C VAL A 191 2.22 21.37 -0.30
N ILE A 192 3.12 21.10 -1.26
CA ILE A 192 3.18 21.83 -2.53
C ILE A 192 1.85 21.69 -3.28
N ALA A 193 1.29 20.48 -3.36
CA ALA A 193 0.01 20.25 -4.03
C ALA A 193 -1.15 20.98 -3.36
N ILE A 194 -1.20 21.02 -2.02
CA ILE A 194 -2.20 21.82 -1.31
C ILE A 194 -2.05 23.30 -1.66
N PHE A 195 -0.81 23.81 -1.63
CA PHE A 195 -0.52 25.20 -1.95
C PHE A 195 -0.96 25.56 -3.38
N VAL A 196 -0.54 24.75 -4.35
CA VAL A 196 -0.89 24.91 -5.76
C VAL A 196 -2.41 24.87 -5.96
N MET A 197 -3.10 23.93 -5.34
CA MET A 197 -4.54 23.73 -5.53
C MET A 197 -5.40 24.82 -4.89
N HIS A 198 -5.02 25.36 -3.73
CA HIS A 198 -5.85 26.33 -3.00
C HIS A 198 -5.47 27.78 -3.29
N PHE A 199 -4.19 28.07 -3.52
CA PHE A 199 -3.71 29.46 -3.53
C PHE A 199 -3.34 29.97 -4.92
N THR A 200 -3.26 29.11 -5.95
CA THR A 200 -2.84 29.55 -7.29
C THR A 200 -4.01 29.69 -8.28
N ARG A 201 -3.75 30.41 -9.38
CA ARG A 201 -4.69 30.52 -10.52
C ARG A 201 -4.92 29.18 -11.22
N PHE A 202 -3.91 28.30 -11.21
CA PHE A 202 -3.99 26.95 -11.77
C PHE A 202 -5.07 26.13 -11.05
N GLY A 203 -5.00 26.06 -9.72
CA GLY A 203 -6.01 25.36 -8.91
C GLY A 203 -7.43 25.90 -9.12
N ARG A 204 -7.60 27.24 -9.11
CA ARG A 204 -8.91 27.86 -9.39
C ARG A 204 -9.47 27.51 -10.77
N THR A 205 -8.61 27.50 -11.78
CA THR A 205 -9.00 27.13 -13.15
C THR A 205 -9.39 25.66 -13.23
N LEU A 206 -8.63 24.79 -12.56
CA LEU A 206 -8.85 23.35 -12.50
C LEU A 206 -10.22 23.01 -11.88
N TYR A 207 -10.57 23.61 -10.75
CA TYR A 207 -11.89 23.43 -10.14
C TYR A 207 -13.02 24.04 -10.98
N ALA A 208 -12.77 25.15 -11.68
CA ALA A 208 -13.79 25.81 -12.49
C ALA A 208 -14.15 25.03 -13.77
N MET A 209 -13.16 24.33 -14.36
CA MET A 209 -13.39 23.53 -15.57
C MET A 209 -13.93 22.13 -15.26
N GLY A 210 -13.66 21.59 -14.07
CA GLY A 210 -14.16 20.30 -13.62
C GLY A 210 -15.67 20.30 -13.34
N GLY A 211 -16.32 19.14 -13.53
CA GLY A 211 -17.73 18.94 -13.22
C GLY A 211 -18.67 18.84 -14.43
N ASN A 212 -19.86 18.30 -14.18
CA ASN A 212 -20.98 18.24 -15.13
C ASN A 212 -20.63 17.61 -16.50
N ASN A 213 -19.82 16.53 -16.50
CA ASN A 213 -19.41 15.76 -17.68
C ASN A 213 -18.80 16.64 -18.81
N GLY A 214 -18.01 17.65 -18.46
CA GLY A 214 -17.35 18.54 -19.42
C GLY A 214 -18.18 19.76 -19.86
N ALA A 215 -19.42 19.92 -19.40
CA ALA A 215 -20.22 21.11 -19.71
C ALA A 215 -19.64 22.39 -19.08
N ASN A 216 -18.99 22.27 -17.92
CA ASN A 216 -18.34 23.40 -17.24
C ASN A 216 -17.11 23.89 -18.01
N GLU A 217 -16.51 23.04 -18.84
CA GLU A 217 -15.36 23.37 -19.64
C GLU A 217 -15.66 24.53 -20.62
N ASN A 218 -16.78 24.44 -21.35
CA ASN A 218 -17.21 25.48 -22.28
C ASN A 218 -17.51 26.79 -21.54
N SER A 219 -18.09 26.70 -20.35
CA SER A 219 -18.38 27.88 -19.51
C SER A 219 -17.09 28.54 -19.03
N ALA A 220 -16.08 27.76 -18.62
CA ALA A 220 -14.76 28.25 -18.23
C ALA A 220 -14.03 28.93 -19.40
N ARG A 221 -14.15 28.38 -20.63
CA ARG A 221 -13.61 29.01 -21.85
C ARG A 221 -14.27 30.36 -22.14
N LEU A 222 -15.60 30.44 -22.04
CA LEU A 222 -16.34 31.69 -22.23
C LEU A 222 -16.00 32.75 -21.16
N MET A 223 -15.57 32.31 -19.97
CA MET A 223 -15.05 33.19 -18.91
C MET A 223 -13.57 33.56 -19.08
N GLY A 224 -12.94 33.20 -20.21
CA GLY A 224 -11.55 33.57 -20.54
C GLY A 224 -10.49 32.77 -19.78
N LEU A 225 -10.84 31.64 -19.15
CA LEU A 225 -9.87 30.81 -18.45
C LEU A 225 -9.05 29.96 -19.44
N PRO A 226 -7.73 29.75 -19.19
CA PRO A 226 -6.86 28.99 -20.09
C PRO A 226 -7.05 27.47 -19.93
N VAL A 227 -8.22 26.98 -20.32
CA VAL A 227 -8.64 25.57 -20.15
C VAL A 227 -7.67 24.60 -20.81
N ASP A 228 -7.32 24.81 -22.08
CA ASP A 228 -6.45 23.90 -22.85
C ASP A 228 -5.07 23.74 -22.20
N ARG A 229 -4.44 24.87 -21.87
CA ARG A 229 -3.12 24.88 -21.20
C ARG A 229 -3.20 24.21 -19.83
N THR A 230 -4.30 24.43 -19.10
CA THR A 230 -4.50 23.82 -17.78
C THR A 230 -4.62 22.31 -17.90
N LYS A 231 -5.35 21.77 -18.89
CA LYS A 231 -5.42 20.31 -19.11
C LYS A 231 -4.05 19.70 -19.37
N VAL A 232 -3.30 20.25 -20.32
CA VAL A 232 -1.96 19.75 -20.64
C VAL A 232 -1.06 19.76 -19.40
N LEU A 233 -1.10 20.85 -18.63
CA LEU A 233 -0.31 20.97 -17.40
C LEU A 233 -0.75 19.97 -16.32
N VAL A 234 -2.05 19.67 -16.18
CA VAL A 234 -2.55 18.65 -15.23
C VAL A 234 -1.96 17.27 -15.53
N TYR A 235 -2.00 16.81 -16.79
CA TYR A 235 -1.40 15.53 -17.16
C TYR A 235 0.13 15.55 -17.09
N THR A 236 0.77 16.70 -17.37
CA THR A 236 2.22 16.87 -17.19
C THR A 236 2.63 16.71 -15.73
N VAL A 237 1.90 17.34 -14.80
CA VAL A 237 2.12 17.20 -13.35
C VAL A 237 1.82 15.78 -12.89
N ASN A 238 0.79 15.13 -13.44
CA ASN A 238 0.53 13.72 -13.15
C ASN A 238 1.65 12.79 -13.62
N GLY A 239 2.23 13.06 -14.79
CA GLY A 239 3.40 12.35 -15.31
C GLY A 239 4.64 12.55 -14.42
N PHE A 240 4.87 13.77 -13.94
CA PHE A 240 5.90 14.06 -12.93
C PHE A 240 5.68 13.24 -11.64
N CYS A 241 4.47 13.28 -11.09
CA CYS A 241 4.10 12.52 -9.89
C CYS A 241 4.27 11.00 -10.10
N SER A 242 3.89 10.48 -11.27
CA SER A 242 4.01 9.06 -11.59
C SER A 242 5.48 8.63 -11.73
N ALA A 243 6.32 9.46 -12.34
CA ALA A 243 7.76 9.22 -12.41
C ALA A 243 8.42 9.26 -11.02
N LEU A 244 8.08 10.27 -10.20
CA LEU A 244 8.58 10.37 -8.83
C LEU A 244 8.11 9.18 -7.97
N ALA A 245 6.87 8.73 -8.16
CA ALA A 245 6.33 7.55 -7.48
C ALA A 245 7.08 6.27 -7.90
N GLY A 246 7.46 6.12 -9.16
CA GLY A 246 8.26 4.97 -9.60
C GLY A 246 9.71 5.01 -9.13
N ILE A 247 10.33 6.20 -9.03
CA ILE A 247 11.62 6.35 -8.34
C ILE A 247 11.48 5.94 -6.86
N ALA A 248 10.45 6.42 -6.16
CA ALA A 248 10.18 6.04 -4.78
C ALA A 248 9.94 4.53 -4.63
N LEU A 249 9.21 3.90 -5.57
CA LEU A 249 9.00 2.46 -5.59
C LEU A 249 10.31 1.69 -5.84
N SER A 250 11.16 2.17 -6.74
CA SER A 250 12.46 1.53 -7.03
C SER A 250 13.41 1.58 -5.82
N ILE A 251 13.35 2.65 -5.03
CA ILE A 251 14.11 2.79 -3.78
C ILE A 251 13.52 1.92 -2.68
N TYR A 252 12.19 1.83 -2.60
CA TYR A 252 11.50 0.96 -1.63
C TYR A 252 11.78 -0.53 -1.87
N VAL A 253 11.76 -0.97 -3.13
CA VAL A 253 11.96 -2.39 -3.50
C VAL A 253 13.44 -2.73 -3.68
N GLY A 254 14.29 -1.77 -4.07
CA GLY A 254 15.71 -2.01 -4.34
C GLY A 254 16.00 -2.65 -5.70
N SER A 255 15.02 -2.68 -6.60
CA SER A 255 15.12 -3.20 -7.96
C SER A 255 14.13 -2.54 -8.90
N GLY A 256 14.30 -2.74 -10.20
CA GLY A 256 13.38 -2.30 -11.25
C GLY A 256 12.96 -3.45 -12.15
N HIS A 257 11.67 -3.52 -12.48
CA HIS A 257 11.12 -4.57 -13.34
C HIS A 257 9.82 -4.14 -14.04
N GLY A 258 9.59 -4.61 -15.27
CA GLY A 258 8.41 -4.24 -16.08
C GLY A 258 7.07 -4.76 -15.55
N LEU A 259 7.08 -5.82 -14.74
CA LEU A 259 5.87 -6.36 -14.10
C LEU A 259 5.48 -5.64 -12.80
N TYR A 260 6.26 -4.68 -12.30
CA TYR A 260 5.88 -3.93 -11.11
C TYR A 260 4.64 -3.07 -11.36
N ALA A 261 3.92 -2.74 -10.27
CA ALA A 261 2.68 -1.96 -10.30
C ALA A 261 1.56 -2.55 -11.19
N PRO A 262 1.22 -3.85 -11.12
CA PRO A 262 0.05 -4.39 -11.83
C PRO A 262 -1.24 -3.89 -11.16
N GLY A 263 -2.17 -3.30 -11.93
CA GLY A 263 -3.42 -2.76 -11.38
C GLY A 263 -3.24 -1.55 -10.46
N PHE A 264 -2.04 -0.98 -10.37
CA PHE A 264 -1.73 0.15 -9.48
C PHE A 264 -2.57 1.37 -9.81
N GLU A 265 -2.89 1.59 -11.08
CA GLU A 265 -3.78 2.65 -11.55
C GLU A 265 -5.16 2.57 -10.87
N MET A 266 -5.70 1.36 -10.66
CA MET A 266 -6.99 1.16 -10.00
C MET A 266 -6.90 1.44 -8.51
N THR A 267 -5.80 1.04 -7.86
CA THR A 267 -5.56 1.34 -6.43
C THR A 267 -5.39 2.84 -6.20
N VAL A 268 -4.70 3.55 -7.10
CA VAL A 268 -4.53 5.01 -7.03
C VAL A 268 -5.88 5.71 -7.19
N ILE A 269 -6.67 5.33 -8.20
CA ILE A 269 -8.02 5.90 -8.42
C ILE A 269 -8.91 5.62 -7.21
N ALA A 270 -8.89 4.38 -6.70
CA ALA A 270 -9.62 3.99 -5.50
C ALA A 270 -9.25 4.89 -4.32
N ALA A 271 -7.96 5.04 -4.01
CA ALA A 271 -7.51 5.89 -2.91
C ALA A 271 -7.97 7.35 -3.06
N VAL A 272 -7.92 7.91 -4.27
CA VAL A 272 -8.40 9.28 -4.58
C VAL A 272 -9.92 9.42 -4.35
N VAL A 273 -10.71 8.45 -4.84
CA VAL A 273 -12.17 8.46 -4.71
C VAL A 273 -12.61 8.22 -3.27
N VAL A 274 -11.97 7.27 -2.59
CA VAL A 274 -12.15 7.03 -1.15
C VAL A 274 -11.75 8.26 -0.36
N GLY A 275 -10.75 9.04 -0.80
CA GLY A 275 -10.39 10.34 -0.23
C GLY A 275 -11.48 11.42 -0.37
N GLY A 276 -12.57 11.15 -1.09
CA GLY A 276 -13.73 12.04 -1.19
C GLY A 276 -13.71 12.96 -2.41
N ILE A 277 -12.87 12.67 -3.41
CA ILE A 277 -12.88 13.37 -4.70
C ILE A 277 -13.91 12.73 -5.63
N MET A 278 -14.61 13.57 -6.39
CA MET A 278 -15.70 13.09 -7.25
C MET A 278 -15.19 12.77 -8.64
N LEU A 279 -15.57 11.60 -9.16
CA LEU A 279 -15.23 11.16 -10.52
C LEU A 279 -15.81 12.07 -11.62
N THR A 280 -16.86 12.83 -11.30
CA THR A 280 -17.44 13.82 -12.22
C THR A 280 -16.59 15.10 -12.35
N GLY A 281 -15.59 15.28 -11.48
CA GLY A 281 -14.72 16.46 -11.41
C GLY A 281 -15.34 17.66 -10.69
N GLY A 282 -14.54 18.70 -10.48
CA GLY A 282 -14.96 19.99 -9.94
C GLY A 282 -15.17 20.07 -8.43
N GLU A 283 -15.20 18.94 -7.70
CA GLU A 283 -15.28 18.92 -6.23
C GLU A 283 -14.30 17.90 -5.62
N GLY A 284 -13.67 18.26 -4.51
CA GLY A 284 -12.72 17.42 -3.77
C GLY A 284 -11.56 18.23 -3.19
N TYR A 285 -10.79 17.63 -2.28
CA TYR A 285 -9.62 18.26 -1.65
C TYR A 285 -8.44 17.29 -1.64
N VAL A 286 -7.23 17.78 -1.94
CA VAL A 286 -5.99 16.99 -1.86
C VAL A 286 -5.78 16.39 -0.47
N PHE A 287 -6.22 17.09 0.58
CA PHE A 287 -6.13 16.61 1.95
C PHE A 287 -6.88 15.29 2.17
N GLY A 288 -7.98 15.07 1.45
CA GLY A 288 -8.75 13.83 1.53
C GLY A 288 -8.01 12.64 0.91
N THR A 289 -7.24 12.88 -0.15
CA THR A 289 -6.40 11.86 -0.81
C THR A 289 -5.41 11.22 0.15
N LEU A 290 -4.80 12.00 1.05
CA LEU A 290 -3.92 11.48 2.11
C LEU A 290 -4.63 10.41 2.94
N PHE A 291 -5.84 10.71 3.43
CA PHE A 291 -6.61 9.75 4.22
C PHE A 291 -7.10 8.57 3.40
N GLY A 292 -7.42 8.75 2.12
CA GLY A 292 -7.74 7.64 1.22
C GLY A 292 -6.59 6.64 1.09
N VAL A 293 -5.37 7.14 0.91
CA VAL A 293 -4.15 6.31 0.85
C VAL A 293 -3.86 5.65 2.19
N LEU A 294 -3.99 6.40 3.30
CA LEU A 294 -3.77 5.85 4.64
C LEU A 294 -4.83 4.78 5.00
N ILE A 295 -6.07 4.90 4.53
CA ILE A 295 -7.09 3.85 4.68
C ILE A 295 -6.64 2.58 3.99
N THR A 296 -6.13 2.67 2.75
CA THR A 296 -5.54 1.52 2.04
C THR A 296 -4.39 0.90 2.84
N GLY A 297 -3.49 1.71 3.40
CA GLY A 297 -2.39 1.25 4.25
C GLY A 297 -2.86 0.56 5.54
N VAL A 298 -3.90 1.10 6.20
CA VAL A 298 -4.49 0.48 7.40
C VAL A 298 -5.15 -0.85 7.06
N ILE A 299 -5.89 -0.94 5.94
CA ILE A 299 -6.49 -2.20 5.49
C ILE A 299 -5.40 -3.24 5.24
N GLN A 300 -4.32 -2.87 4.55
CA GLN A 300 -3.20 -3.76 4.29
C GLN A 300 -2.55 -4.23 5.60
N THR A 301 -2.35 -3.31 6.55
CA THR A 301 -1.79 -3.61 7.87
C THR A 301 -2.69 -4.57 8.66
N LEU A 302 -4.01 -4.36 8.66
CA LEU A 302 -4.99 -5.23 9.32
C LEU A 302 -4.99 -6.65 8.76
N ILE A 303 -4.88 -6.78 7.44
CA ILE A 303 -4.83 -8.08 6.76
C ILE A 303 -3.54 -8.81 7.13
N GLN A 304 -2.41 -8.09 7.18
CA GLN A 304 -1.14 -8.66 7.65
C GLN A 304 -1.22 -9.14 9.10
N PHE A 305 -1.86 -8.38 10.00
CA PHE A 305 -2.07 -8.80 11.39
C PHE A 305 -2.99 -10.01 11.54
N ASN A 306 -3.99 -10.17 10.66
CA ASN A 306 -4.85 -11.35 10.67
C ASN A 306 -4.06 -12.62 10.34
N GLY A 307 -3.09 -12.51 9.44
CA GLY A 307 -2.24 -13.62 8.99
C GLY A 307 -2.97 -14.61 8.07
N ARG A 308 -4.19 -15.05 8.40
CA ARG A 308 -4.88 -16.12 7.65
C ARG A 308 -5.37 -15.71 6.26
N LEU A 309 -5.41 -14.41 5.98
CA LEU A 309 -5.93 -13.85 4.74
C LEU A 309 -4.79 -13.60 3.75
N SER A 310 -4.94 -14.10 2.51
CA SER A 310 -4.00 -13.79 1.43
C SER A 310 -3.97 -12.29 1.09
N SER A 311 -2.86 -11.80 0.54
CA SER A 311 -2.70 -10.38 0.16
C SER A 311 -3.77 -9.89 -0.83
N TRP A 312 -4.41 -10.78 -1.58
CA TRP A 312 -5.50 -10.46 -2.51
C TRP A 312 -6.74 -9.88 -1.81
N TRP A 313 -6.96 -10.21 -0.53
CA TRP A 313 -8.06 -9.63 0.25
C TRP A 313 -7.95 -8.11 0.36
N THR A 314 -6.74 -7.55 0.33
CA THR A 314 -6.53 -6.09 0.33
C THR A 314 -7.23 -5.47 -0.88
N ASN A 315 -7.06 -6.05 -2.06
CA ASN A 315 -7.66 -5.57 -3.30
C ASN A 315 -9.19 -5.73 -3.28
N ILE A 316 -9.70 -6.83 -2.73
CA ILE A 316 -11.14 -7.07 -2.59
C ILE A 316 -11.78 -6.01 -1.68
N VAL A 317 -11.19 -5.77 -0.51
CA VAL A 317 -11.71 -4.79 0.46
C VAL A 317 -11.63 -3.38 -0.11
N VAL A 318 -10.51 -2.99 -0.72
CA VAL A 318 -10.36 -1.68 -1.37
C VAL A 318 -11.37 -1.50 -2.51
N GLY A 319 -11.61 -2.54 -3.32
CA GLY A 319 -12.61 -2.52 -4.39
C GLY A 319 -14.03 -2.35 -3.88
N LEU A 320 -14.43 -3.12 -2.85
CA LEU A 320 -15.74 -3.01 -2.22
C LEU A 320 -15.95 -1.64 -1.57
N LEU A 321 -14.94 -1.14 -0.87
CA LEU A 321 -14.97 0.18 -0.22
C LEU A 321 -15.11 1.28 -1.27
N THR A 322 -14.39 1.18 -2.39
CA THR A 322 -14.50 2.12 -3.51
C THR A 322 -15.88 2.10 -4.14
N LEU A 323 -16.43 0.91 -4.42
CA LEU A 323 -17.78 0.76 -4.96
C LEU A 323 -18.84 1.34 -4.01
N PHE A 324 -18.67 1.14 -2.70
CA PHE A 324 -19.52 1.75 -1.68
C PHE A 324 -19.44 3.28 -1.71
N PHE A 325 -18.23 3.85 -1.75
CA PHE A 325 -18.05 5.31 -1.82
C PHE A 325 -18.68 5.89 -3.08
N ILE A 326 -18.45 5.27 -4.24
CA ILE A 326 -19.06 5.68 -5.52
C ILE A 326 -20.58 5.56 -5.46
N GLY A 327 -21.11 4.45 -4.92
CA GLY A 327 -22.56 4.24 -4.75
C GLY A 327 -23.19 5.28 -3.83
N ALA A 328 -22.55 5.57 -2.70
CA ALA A 328 -22.98 6.60 -1.76
C ALA A 328 -22.96 8.00 -2.41
N GLN A 329 -21.89 8.34 -3.13
CA GLN A 329 -21.79 9.58 -3.89
C GLN A 329 -22.91 9.67 -4.93
N SER A 330 -23.07 8.64 -5.76
CA SER A 330 -24.09 8.57 -6.83
C SER A 330 -25.51 8.76 -6.29
N LEU A 331 -25.85 8.12 -5.16
CA LEU A 331 -27.17 8.25 -4.54
C LEU A 331 -27.43 9.66 -4.00
N LEU A 332 -26.41 10.30 -3.41
CA LEU A 332 -26.50 11.70 -2.98
C LEU A 332 -26.67 12.65 -4.17
N PHE A 333 -25.99 12.37 -5.29
CA PHE A 333 -26.13 13.13 -6.54
C PHE A 333 -27.51 12.98 -7.19
N ALA A 334 -28.03 11.76 -7.28
CA ALA A 334 -29.35 11.48 -7.84
C ALA A 334 -30.47 12.23 -7.07
N ARG A 335 -30.36 12.29 -5.74
CA ARG A 335 -31.28 13.04 -4.88
C ARG A 335 -31.20 14.56 -5.09
N LYS A 336 -30.01 15.11 -5.35
CA LYS A 336 -29.84 16.54 -5.65
C LYS A 336 -30.53 16.92 -6.96
N LYS A 337 -30.41 16.08 -7.98
CA LYS A 337 -31.08 16.27 -9.28
C LYS A 337 -32.60 16.23 -9.16
N SER A 338 -33.15 15.28 -8.39
CA SER A 338 -34.60 15.19 -8.16
C SER A 338 -35.13 16.37 -7.35
N GLN A 339 -34.43 16.80 -6.28
CA GLN A 339 -34.81 17.99 -5.50
C GLN A 339 -34.78 19.28 -6.33
N MET A 340 -33.75 19.46 -7.17
CA MET A 340 -33.69 20.61 -8.07
C MET A 340 -34.78 20.59 -9.13
N ALA A 341 -35.11 19.42 -9.69
CA ALA A 341 -36.22 19.26 -10.64
C ALA A 341 -37.56 19.60 -9.98
N THR A 342 -37.82 19.08 -8.78
CA THR A 342 -39.01 19.37 -7.98
C THR A 342 -39.08 20.86 -7.60
N GLN A 343 -37.96 21.48 -7.22
CA GLN A 343 -37.92 22.91 -6.88
C GLN A 343 -38.12 23.81 -8.11
N LYS A 344 -37.59 23.42 -9.28
CA LYS A 344 -37.80 24.13 -10.55
C LYS A 344 -39.27 24.04 -10.98
N GLN A 345 -39.88 22.86 -10.88
CA GLN A 345 -41.32 22.65 -11.09
C GLN A 345 -42.16 23.47 -10.10
N LEU A 346 -41.79 23.51 -8.81
CA LEU A 346 -42.44 24.34 -7.79
C LEU A 346 -42.30 25.85 -8.06
N SER A 347 -41.15 26.29 -8.57
CA SER A 347 -40.92 27.69 -8.94
C SER A 347 -41.72 28.09 -10.19
N GLN A 348 -41.83 27.19 -11.18
CA GLN A 348 -42.71 27.36 -12.34
C GLN A 348 -44.18 27.36 -11.93
N ALA A 349 -44.60 26.43 -11.07
CA ALA A 349 -45.95 26.39 -10.52
C ALA A 349 -46.29 27.64 -9.68
N LYS A 350 -45.33 28.20 -8.93
CA LYS A 350 -45.48 29.50 -8.24
C LYS A 350 -45.54 30.69 -9.20
N ARG A 351 -44.86 30.64 -10.35
CA ARG A 351 -44.96 31.67 -11.40
C ARG A 351 -46.33 31.66 -12.07
N VAL A 352 -46.93 30.49 -12.22
CA VAL A 352 -48.30 30.30 -12.75
C VAL A 352 -49.37 30.66 -11.71
N LYS A 353 -49.10 30.49 -10.41
CA LYS A 353 -50.06 30.78 -9.31
C LYS A 353 -50.20 32.26 -8.89
N ARG A 354 -49.73 33.22 -9.69
CA ARG A 354 -50.12 34.65 -9.50
C ARG A 354 -51.59 34.91 -9.87
N THR A 355 -52.29 33.93 -10.43
CA THR A 355 -53.73 33.93 -10.69
C THR A 355 -54.38 32.75 -9.95
N ALA A 356 -55.15 33.06 -8.90
CA ALA A 356 -55.99 32.20 -8.05
C ALA A 356 -55.36 31.57 -6.77
N PRO A 357 -56.08 31.62 -5.62
CA PRO A 357 -55.56 31.23 -4.32
C PRO A 357 -55.83 29.76 -3.96
N GLY A 358 -55.02 29.26 -3.02
CA GLY A 358 -55.39 28.14 -2.15
C GLY A 358 -54.98 26.75 -2.64
N VAL A 359 -53.76 26.30 -2.30
CA VAL A 359 -53.52 24.86 -2.07
C VAL A 359 -52.51 24.68 -0.93
N VAL A 360 -52.91 23.87 0.04
CA VAL A 360 -52.18 23.46 1.25
C VAL A 360 -50.94 22.63 0.90
N PHE A 361 -49.82 22.89 1.58
CA PHE A 361 -48.59 22.10 1.46
C PHE A 361 -48.55 20.99 2.53
N TYR A 362 -48.39 19.74 2.09
CA TYR A 362 -48.10 18.61 2.99
C TYR A 362 -46.61 18.62 3.37
N LYS A 363 -46.32 18.71 4.66
CA LYS A 363 -44.96 18.76 5.21
C LYS A 363 -44.45 17.34 5.47
N ARG A 364 -43.70 16.77 4.53
CA ARG A 364 -43.05 15.45 4.74
C ARG A 364 -41.75 15.64 5.55
N ARG A 365 -41.80 15.29 6.84
CA ARG A 365 -40.65 15.20 7.74
C ARG A 365 -39.62 14.21 7.17
N SER A 366 -38.41 14.68 6.88
CA SER A 366 -37.24 13.84 6.65
C SER A 366 -36.26 14.08 7.79
N PHE A 367 -36.40 13.23 8.80
CA PHE A 367 -35.37 13.00 9.82
C PHE A 367 -34.88 11.57 9.59
N TRP A 368 -33.63 11.30 9.96
CA TRP A 368 -32.84 10.08 9.69
C TRP A 368 -32.15 10.09 8.33
N TYR A 369 -30.82 10.25 8.33
CA TYR A 369 -29.82 9.43 7.61
C TYR A 369 -28.42 9.95 7.96
N LEU A 370 -28.06 9.81 9.24
CA LEU A 370 -26.67 9.67 9.72
C LEU A 370 -26.33 8.18 9.95
N SER A 371 -27.26 7.28 9.63
CA SER A 371 -27.17 5.83 9.84
C SER A 371 -26.40 5.08 8.75
N GLY A 372 -26.06 5.71 7.62
CA GLY A 372 -25.36 5.03 6.50
C GLY A 372 -23.88 4.73 6.78
N ALA A 373 -23.18 5.64 7.47
CA ALA A 373 -21.83 5.40 7.95
C ALA A 373 -21.82 4.38 9.09
N ALA A 374 -22.81 4.47 10.01
CA ALA A 374 -22.98 3.52 11.10
C ALA A 374 -23.34 2.11 10.61
N SER A 375 -24.15 1.97 9.56
CA SER A 375 -24.56 0.66 9.04
C SER A 375 -23.41 -0.11 8.40
N VAL A 376 -22.43 0.55 7.78
CA VAL A 376 -21.26 -0.16 7.22
C VAL A 376 -20.20 -0.44 8.29
N ILE A 377 -20.04 0.44 9.28
CA ILE A 377 -19.27 0.10 10.48
C ILE A 377 -19.89 -1.09 11.19
N VAL A 378 -21.22 -1.16 11.25
CA VAL A 378 -21.97 -2.31 11.78
C VAL A 378 -21.83 -3.51 10.85
N VAL A 379 -21.82 -3.39 9.53
CA VAL A 379 -21.62 -4.56 8.64
C VAL A 379 -20.18 -5.06 8.65
N LEU A 380 -19.17 -4.19 8.66
CA LEU A 380 -17.77 -4.57 8.84
C LEU A 380 -17.56 -5.15 10.24
N ALA A 381 -18.12 -4.53 11.28
CA ALA A 381 -18.09 -5.06 12.63
C ALA A 381 -18.90 -6.36 12.75
N VAL A 382 -20.03 -6.55 12.07
CA VAL A 382 -20.86 -7.78 12.11
C VAL A 382 -20.26 -8.89 11.25
N VAL A 383 -19.52 -8.58 10.18
CA VAL A 383 -18.77 -9.57 9.41
C VAL A 383 -17.51 -9.99 10.17
N VAL A 384 -16.83 -9.05 10.83
CA VAL A 384 -15.66 -9.35 11.67
C VAL A 384 -16.08 -10.05 12.97
N LEU A 385 -17.09 -9.54 13.69
CA LEU A 385 -17.67 -10.13 14.90
C LEU A 385 -18.46 -11.41 14.61
N GLY A 386 -19.14 -11.51 13.47
CA GLY A 386 -19.87 -12.71 13.06
C GLY A 386 -18.93 -13.85 12.69
N ASN A 387 -17.75 -13.54 12.14
CA ASN A 387 -16.68 -14.52 11.97
C ASN A 387 -15.96 -14.86 13.29
N LEU A 388 -15.97 -13.95 14.29
CA LEU A 388 -15.48 -14.22 15.66
C LEU A 388 -16.48 -15.05 16.50
N GLN A 389 -17.78 -14.88 16.31
CA GLN A 389 -18.82 -15.62 17.04
C GLN A 389 -19.05 -17.03 16.47
N ARG A 390 -18.85 -17.23 15.16
CA ARG A 390 -18.87 -18.58 14.56
C ARG A 390 -17.77 -19.47 15.14
N THR A 391 -16.58 -18.91 15.39
CA THR A 391 -15.49 -19.66 16.06
C THR A 391 -15.79 -20.04 17.51
N SER A 392 -16.67 -19.31 18.23
CA SER A 392 -17.07 -19.65 19.60
C SER A 392 -18.34 -20.52 19.71
N ALA A 393 -19.19 -20.54 18.67
CA ALA A 393 -20.41 -21.35 18.64
C ALA A 393 -20.13 -22.80 18.19
N ASP A 394 -19.12 -23.00 17.33
CA ASP A 394 -18.68 -24.33 16.91
C ASP A 394 -17.93 -25.10 18.02
N GLU A 395 -17.53 -24.43 19.12
CA GLU A 395 -17.05 -25.08 20.35
C GLU A 395 -18.19 -25.62 21.25
N ALA A 396 -19.45 -25.20 21.02
CA ALA A 396 -20.56 -25.49 21.93
C ALA A 396 -21.55 -26.56 21.44
N SER A 397 -21.48 -26.99 20.17
CA SER A 397 -22.28 -28.14 19.69
C SER A 397 -21.36 -29.32 19.39
N GLY A 398 -21.36 -30.29 20.30
CA GLY A 398 -20.62 -31.55 20.16
C GLY A 398 -21.00 -32.30 18.90
N ASN A 399 -20.14 -32.21 17.90
CA ASN A 399 -19.71 -33.28 17.00
C ASN A 399 -18.73 -32.69 16.00
N SER A 400 -17.48 -32.49 16.43
CA SER A 400 -16.39 -32.10 15.54
C SER A 400 -15.32 -33.18 15.55
N THR A 401 -15.10 -33.74 14.36
CA THR A 401 -13.78 -34.19 13.90
C THR A 401 -12.67 -33.28 14.43
N PRO A 402 -11.51 -33.81 14.85
CA PRO A 402 -10.53 -33.06 15.61
C PRO A 402 -10.06 -31.84 14.80
N VAL A 403 -10.54 -30.66 15.20
CA VAL A 403 -10.01 -29.38 14.76
C VAL A 403 -8.68 -29.20 15.48
N GLN A 404 -7.59 -29.19 14.72
CA GLN A 404 -6.24 -28.88 15.21
C GLN A 404 -6.28 -27.63 16.10
N ALA A 405 -5.74 -27.77 17.30
CA ALA A 405 -5.62 -26.70 18.28
C ALA A 405 -4.96 -25.46 17.67
N ALA A 406 -5.41 -24.27 18.08
CA ALA A 406 -4.82 -23.01 17.68
C ALA A 406 -3.30 -23.02 17.92
N CYS A 407 -2.56 -23.00 16.83
CA CYS A 407 -1.10 -23.00 16.76
C CYS A 407 -0.50 -21.91 17.68
N GLN A 408 0.19 -22.33 18.75
CA GLN A 408 0.91 -21.46 19.68
C GLN A 408 2.41 -21.51 19.35
N LEU A 409 2.96 -20.36 18.94
CA LEU A 409 4.38 -20.21 18.60
C LEU A 409 5.26 -20.57 19.80
N GLN A 410 6.17 -21.52 19.59
CA GLN A 410 7.16 -21.93 20.59
C GLN A 410 8.36 -20.98 20.56
N ALA A 411 9.08 -20.86 21.68
CA ALA A 411 10.36 -20.16 21.70
C ALA A 411 11.42 -20.98 20.96
N TYR A 412 12.42 -20.31 20.37
CA TYR A 412 13.51 -21.01 19.68
C TYR A 412 14.27 -21.93 20.65
N ARG A 413 14.52 -23.18 20.23
CA ARG A 413 15.23 -24.23 20.99
C ARG A 413 16.75 -24.01 20.93
N ARG A 414 17.21 -22.87 21.46
CA ARG A 414 18.62 -22.43 21.41
C ARG A 414 19.57 -23.42 22.06
N GLU A 415 19.21 -23.96 23.22
CA GLU A 415 20.03 -24.93 23.95
C GLU A 415 20.26 -26.21 23.12
N LEU A 416 19.24 -26.65 22.39
CA LEU A 416 19.35 -27.81 21.50
C LEU A 416 20.26 -27.51 20.31
N ALA A 417 20.08 -26.34 19.67
CA ALA A 417 20.95 -25.89 18.57
C ALA A 417 22.42 -25.76 19.02
N GLU A 418 22.68 -25.20 20.21
CA GLU A 418 24.03 -25.12 20.79
C GLU A 418 24.61 -26.49 21.09
N SER A 419 23.79 -27.43 21.59
CA SER A 419 24.23 -28.80 21.85
C SER A 419 24.69 -29.52 20.57
N PHE A 420 24.01 -29.30 19.45
CA PHE A 420 24.43 -29.87 18.16
C PHE A 420 25.76 -29.30 17.67
N ILE A 421 25.96 -27.98 17.85
CA ILE A 421 27.23 -27.33 17.53
C ILE A 421 28.36 -27.88 18.41
N GLN A 422 28.12 -28.09 19.71
CA GLN A 422 29.09 -28.72 20.63
C GLN A 422 29.41 -30.17 20.25
N GLN A 423 28.45 -30.90 19.68
CA GLN A 423 28.63 -32.26 19.16
C GLN A 423 29.37 -32.30 17.81
N GLY A 424 29.79 -31.15 17.27
CA GLY A 424 30.57 -31.05 16.04
C GLY A 424 29.75 -30.78 14.78
N ALA A 425 28.50 -30.33 14.90
CA ALA A 425 27.74 -29.84 13.74
C ALA A 425 28.35 -28.52 13.23
N ILE A 426 28.46 -28.39 11.90
CA ILE A 426 28.90 -27.15 11.24
C ILE A 426 27.76 -26.14 11.22
N LEU A 427 26.53 -26.62 11.14
CA LEU A 427 25.35 -25.78 10.93
C LEU A 427 24.17 -26.29 11.74
N ALA A 428 23.56 -25.41 12.52
CA ALA A 428 22.30 -25.64 13.21
C ALA A 428 21.24 -24.67 12.68
N TYR A 429 20.19 -25.22 12.10
CA TYR A 429 19.12 -24.51 11.41
C TYR A 429 17.78 -24.79 12.08
N GLU A 430 17.18 -23.77 12.65
CA GLU A 430 15.85 -23.88 13.24
C GLU A 430 14.85 -23.05 12.45
N ARG A 431 13.70 -23.65 12.18
CA ARG A 431 12.54 -23.06 11.50
C ARG A 431 11.33 -23.21 12.41
N ASN A 432 10.79 -22.08 12.85
CA ASN A 432 9.71 -22.01 13.80
C ASN A 432 8.58 -21.09 13.28
N GLY A 433 7.33 -21.56 13.26
CA GLY A 433 6.14 -20.77 12.93
C GLY A 433 5.39 -21.26 11.69
N GLY A 434 4.80 -20.34 10.94
CA GLY A 434 3.92 -20.64 9.82
C GLY A 434 2.53 -21.13 10.22
N ALA A 435 1.66 -21.35 9.22
CA ALA A 435 0.24 -21.66 9.42
C ALA A 435 -0.04 -22.95 10.21
N GLN A 436 0.94 -23.87 10.26
CA GLN A 436 0.85 -25.16 10.96
C GLN A 436 1.65 -25.19 12.28
N CYS A 437 2.23 -24.07 12.76
CA CYS A 437 3.15 -24.05 13.91
C CYS A 437 4.25 -25.10 13.81
N ILE A 438 4.95 -25.08 12.69
CA ILE A 438 6.10 -25.95 12.47
C ILE A 438 7.21 -25.48 13.41
N ASP A 439 7.76 -26.39 14.21
CA ASP A 439 8.98 -26.18 14.99
C ASP A 439 9.95 -27.30 14.61
N GLU A 440 10.89 -27.00 13.71
CA GLU A 440 11.86 -27.94 13.18
C GLU A 440 13.28 -27.43 13.44
N VAL A 441 14.12 -28.26 14.03
CA VAL A 441 15.55 -28.00 14.20
C VAL A 441 16.32 -29.03 13.39
N TYR A 442 17.32 -28.59 12.64
CA TYR A 442 18.21 -29.44 11.87
C TYR A 442 19.65 -29.15 12.24
N ALA A 443 20.46 -30.19 12.35
CA ALA A 443 21.90 -30.14 12.52
C ALA A 443 22.59 -30.82 11.34
N ILE A 444 23.56 -30.15 10.74
CA ILE A 444 24.35 -30.67 9.61
C ILE A 444 25.79 -30.86 10.05
N PHE A 445 26.27 -32.08 9.91
CA PHE A 445 27.61 -32.50 10.31
C PHE A 445 28.58 -32.52 9.10
N PRO A 446 29.90 -32.38 9.34
CA PRO A 446 30.91 -32.42 8.28
C PRO A 446 30.93 -33.72 7.46
N ASP A 447 30.53 -34.83 8.10
CA ASP A 447 30.48 -36.18 7.52
C ASP A 447 29.29 -36.39 6.56
N GLY A 448 28.44 -35.38 6.36
CA GLY A 448 27.25 -35.46 5.50
C GLY A 448 25.99 -35.90 6.24
N ARG A 449 26.05 -36.16 7.55
CA ARG A 449 24.88 -36.50 8.34
C ARG A 449 24.03 -35.26 8.62
N ILE A 450 22.73 -35.35 8.35
CA ILE A 450 21.73 -34.33 8.70
C ILE A 450 20.77 -34.96 9.71
N ALA A 451 20.76 -34.44 10.94
CA ALA A 451 19.80 -34.82 11.98
C ALA A 451 18.72 -33.74 12.08
N GLY A 452 17.45 -34.12 12.02
CA GLY A 452 16.30 -33.24 12.20
C GLY A 452 15.48 -33.66 13.41
N ASP A 453 14.96 -32.69 14.16
CA ASP A 453 14.03 -32.89 15.28
C ASP A 453 12.88 -31.87 15.20
N ASN A 454 11.63 -32.35 15.17
CA ASN A 454 10.43 -31.49 15.19
C ASN A 454 9.65 -31.49 16.52
N GLY A 455 10.27 -32.01 17.59
CA GLY A 455 9.66 -32.21 18.90
C GLY A 455 8.81 -33.49 19.04
N SER A 456 8.46 -34.15 17.92
CA SER A 456 7.65 -35.38 17.90
C SER A 456 8.30 -36.55 17.16
N GLU A 457 9.10 -36.25 16.13
CA GLU A 457 9.79 -37.18 15.25
C GLU A 457 11.23 -36.71 15.09
N GLN A 458 12.16 -37.67 15.04
CA GLN A 458 13.55 -37.43 14.69
C GLN A 458 13.86 -38.12 13.37
N ILE A 459 14.47 -37.39 12.45
CA ILE A 459 14.82 -37.89 11.12
C ILE A 459 16.32 -37.73 10.89
N GLU A 460 16.95 -38.74 10.31
CA GLU A 460 18.34 -38.66 9.87
C GLU A 460 18.42 -38.90 8.36
N LYS A 461 19.22 -38.08 7.68
CA LYS A 461 19.50 -38.23 6.25
C LYS A 461 21.00 -38.09 6.01
N GLN A 462 21.55 -39.04 5.27
CA GLN A 462 22.94 -38.96 4.80
C GLN A 462 22.97 -38.24 3.44
N VAL A 463 23.84 -37.24 3.33
CA VAL A 463 24.14 -36.49 2.11
C VAL A 463 25.63 -36.67 1.79
N SER A 464 26.03 -36.41 0.54
CA SER A 464 27.45 -36.47 0.17
C SER A 464 28.24 -35.36 0.88
N THR A 465 29.46 -35.66 1.32
CA THR A 465 30.35 -34.68 1.96
C THR A 465 30.66 -33.50 1.03
N ALA A 466 30.75 -33.75 -0.28
CA ALA A 466 30.95 -32.72 -1.29
C ALA A 466 29.79 -31.70 -1.36
N ASP A 467 28.55 -32.12 -1.08
CA ASP A 467 27.41 -31.19 -1.04
C ASP A 467 27.42 -30.32 0.22
N VAL A 468 27.90 -30.87 1.35
CA VAL A 468 28.10 -30.10 2.59
C VAL A 468 29.23 -29.08 2.41
N GLU A 469 30.35 -29.47 1.80
CA GLU A 469 31.44 -28.54 1.50
C GLU A 469 30.99 -27.40 0.58
N LYS A 470 30.25 -27.71 -0.50
CA LYS A 470 29.66 -26.69 -1.38
C LYS A 470 28.69 -25.78 -0.66
N LEU A 471 27.88 -26.31 0.27
CA LEU A 471 26.97 -25.52 1.07
C LEU A 471 27.76 -24.51 1.93
N VAL A 472 28.80 -24.97 2.61
CA VAL A 472 29.61 -24.13 3.50
C VAL A 472 30.40 -23.09 2.72
N GLU A 473 30.96 -23.44 1.56
CA GLU A 473 31.60 -22.50 0.63
C GLU A 473 30.59 -21.45 0.13
N ALA A 474 29.37 -21.86 -0.20
CA ALA A 474 28.30 -20.97 -0.65
C ALA A 474 27.83 -20.00 0.45
N ILE A 475 27.86 -20.43 1.72
CA ILE A 475 27.52 -19.60 2.88
C ILE A 475 28.63 -18.57 3.15
N THR A 476 29.88 -19.01 3.16
CA THR A 476 31.05 -18.15 3.42
C THR A 476 31.23 -17.09 2.33
N THR A 477 31.13 -17.47 1.06
CA THR A 477 31.21 -16.55 -0.10
C THR A 477 30.13 -15.46 -0.08
N ARG A 478 28.98 -15.74 0.57
CA ARG A 478 27.88 -14.77 0.76
C ARG A 478 28.08 -13.81 1.93
N GLY A 479 29.25 -13.84 2.56
CA GLY A 479 29.62 -12.93 3.63
C GLY A 479 28.98 -13.26 4.96
N TRP A 480 28.71 -14.54 5.27
CA TRP A 480 28.07 -14.93 6.54
C TRP A 480 28.74 -14.31 7.77
N PHE A 481 30.07 -14.35 7.81
CA PHE A 481 30.88 -13.84 8.92
C PHE A 481 31.19 -12.34 8.84
N THR A 482 30.71 -11.61 7.81
CA THR A 482 30.91 -10.15 7.70
C THR A 482 29.80 -9.36 8.39
N ASN A 483 29.98 -8.04 8.53
CA ASN A 483 28.94 -7.14 9.07
C ASN A 483 27.74 -6.96 8.12
N GLU A 484 27.78 -7.50 6.90
CA GLU A 484 26.66 -7.45 5.95
C GLU A 484 25.52 -8.39 6.34
N MET A 485 25.82 -9.41 7.13
CA MET A 485 24.87 -10.38 7.64
C MET A 485 24.56 -10.06 9.10
N TYR A 486 23.32 -9.65 9.39
CA TYR A 486 22.91 -9.14 10.69
C TYR A 486 21.54 -9.68 11.12
N ASP A 487 21.29 -9.67 12.43
CA ASP A 487 20.02 -10.07 13.02
C ASP A 487 18.89 -9.11 12.67
N THR A 488 17.72 -9.66 12.37
CA THR A 488 16.50 -8.87 12.25
C THR A 488 15.62 -9.05 13.48
N TRP A 489 15.13 -7.92 14.01
CA TRP A 489 14.31 -7.91 15.21
C TRP A 489 12.84 -8.10 14.83
N HIS A 490 12.38 -9.34 14.80
CA HIS A 490 10.95 -9.67 14.70
C HIS A 490 10.61 -10.92 15.53
N THR A 491 9.44 -10.90 16.18
CA THR A 491 8.77 -12.12 16.67
C THR A 491 8.06 -12.79 15.50
N PRO A 492 8.16 -14.12 15.33
CA PRO A 492 7.46 -14.81 14.25
C PRO A 492 5.97 -14.46 14.29
N CYS A 493 5.38 -14.10 13.15
CA CYS A 493 3.93 -13.99 13.03
C CYS A 493 3.34 -15.39 12.84
N GLY A 494 2.07 -15.65 13.18
CA GLY A 494 1.44 -16.99 13.05
C GLY A 494 1.31 -17.55 11.62
N GLN A 495 1.97 -16.92 10.64
CA GLN A 495 2.06 -17.32 9.23
C GLN A 495 3.47 -17.12 8.66
N CYS A 496 4.35 -16.46 9.41
CA CYS A 496 5.73 -16.22 9.05
C CYS A 496 6.56 -17.35 9.65
N PHE A 497 7.59 -17.79 8.94
CA PHE A 497 8.61 -18.63 9.54
C PHE A 497 9.68 -17.75 10.15
N GLY A 498 9.91 -17.92 11.43
CA GLY A 498 11.12 -17.49 12.09
C GLY A 498 12.24 -18.49 11.82
N TYR A 499 13.41 -17.98 11.49
CA TYR A 499 14.62 -18.74 11.22
C TYR A 499 15.69 -18.34 12.22
N TYR A 500 16.36 -19.34 12.78
CA TYR A 500 17.49 -19.17 13.67
C TYR A 500 18.61 -20.07 13.18
N LEU A 501 19.64 -19.45 12.59
CA LEU A 501 20.72 -20.17 11.93
C LEU A 501 22.05 -19.89 12.61
N THR A 502 22.70 -20.94 13.10
CA THR A 502 24.06 -20.89 13.63
C THR A 502 24.99 -21.62 12.67
N VAL A 503 26.07 -20.95 12.26
CA VAL A 503 27.11 -21.53 11.40
C VAL A 503 28.45 -21.44 12.13
N GLN A 504 29.14 -22.57 12.24
CA GLN A 504 30.49 -22.71 12.76
C GLN A 504 31.42 -23.19 11.64
N TYR A 505 32.38 -22.37 11.24
CA TYR A 505 33.36 -22.73 10.22
C TYR A 505 34.68 -22.00 10.47
N ASP A 506 35.80 -22.69 10.28
CA ASP A 506 37.16 -22.15 10.42
C ASP A 506 37.39 -21.38 11.74
N GLY A 507 36.91 -21.93 12.85
CA GLY A 507 37.03 -21.32 14.19
C GLY A 507 36.15 -20.09 14.44
N GLN A 508 35.33 -19.68 13.48
CA GLN A 508 34.34 -18.62 13.63
C GLN A 508 32.94 -19.21 13.80
N THR A 509 32.20 -18.72 14.80
CA THR A 509 30.80 -19.09 15.02
C THR A 509 29.95 -17.84 14.97
N LYS A 510 28.91 -17.85 14.14
CA LYS A 510 27.96 -16.73 14.05
C LYS A 510 26.54 -17.22 13.90
N THR A 511 25.68 -16.68 14.75
CA THR A 511 24.25 -16.95 14.77
C THR A 511 23.49 -15.75 14.23
N ILE A 512 22.53 -16.01 13.35
CA ILE A 512 21.68 -14.97 12.76
C ILE A 512 20.22 -15.39 12.77
N LYS A 513 19.38 -14.50 13.29
CA LYS A 513 17.94 -14.63 13.35
C LYS A 513 17.26 -13.80 12.26
N ALA A 514 16.33 -14.41 11.52
CA ALA A 514 15.42 -13.69 10.66
C ALA A 514 13.99 -14.21 10.64
N VAL A 515 13.05 -13.42 10.11
CA VAL A 515 11.64 -13.80 9.98
C VAL A 515 11.18 -13.58 8.55
N ASP A 516 10.48 -14.57 8.00
CA ASP A 516 9.92 -14.54 6.65
C ASP A 516 8.93 -13.38 6.50
N GLY A 517 8.92 -12.75 5.33
CA GLY A 517 8.13 -11.55 5.06
C GLY A 517 8.69 -10.24 5.64
N GLY A 518 9.79 -10.28 6.39
CA GLY A 518 10.51 -9.08 6.83
C GLY A 518 11.43 -8.53 5.73
N THR A 519 11.28 -7.25 5.36
CA THR A 519 12.16 -6.56 4.40
C THR A 519 13.53 -6.21 4.98
N ASP A 520 13.73 -6.43 6.27
CA ASP A 520 14.94 -6.06 7.00
C ASP A 520 16.05 -7.11 6.89
N ALA A 521 15.76 -8.32 6.42
CA ALA A 521 16.74 -9.39 6.35
C ALA A 521 17.64 -9.23 5.10
N PRO A 522 18.97 -9.44 5.22
CA PRO A 522 19.87 -9.38 4.07
C PRO A 522 19.40 -10.33 2.97
N SER A 523 19.40 -9.90 1.70
CA SER A 523 19.00 -10.78 0.59
C SER A 523 19.80 -12.08 0.52
N ASN A 524 21.06 -12.04 0.95
CA ASN A 524 21.96 -13.19 0.99
C ASN A 524 21.55 -14.20 2.09
N TYR A 525 20.88 -13.76 3.16
CA TYR A 525 20.34 -14.64 4.20
C TYR A 525 19.31 -15.61 3.60
N TRP A 526 18.37 -15.08 2.81
CA TRP A 526 17.34 -15.90 2.17
C TRP A 526 17.89 -16.89 1.15
N GLN A 527 18.98 -16.53 0.46
CA GLN A 527 19.68 -17.47 -0.41
C GLN A 527 20.33 -18.61 0.37
N VAL A 528 20.90 -18.33 1.55
CA VAL A 528 21.46 -19.37 2.43
C VAL A 528 20.36 -20.29 2.95
N VAL A 529 19.23 -19.75 3.41
CA VAL A 529 18.08 -20.55 3.83
C VAL A 529 17.57 -21.43 2.67
N ALA A 530 17.52 -20.93 1.45
CA ALA A 530 17.14 -21.73 0.27
C ALA A 530 18.13 -22.88 -0.01
N LEU A 531 19.43 -22.65 0.15
CA LEU A 531 20.45 -23.68 -0.02
C LEU A 531 20.31 -24.80 1.03
N ILE A 532 20.10 -24.43 2.29
CA ILE A 532 19.88 -25.39 3.39
C ILE A 532 18.61 -26.20 3.15
N ASN A 533 17.51 -25.53 2.81
CA ASN A 533 16.23 -26.19 2.50
C ASN A 533 16.32 -27.17 1.31
N SER A 534 17.31 -27.03 0.43
CA SER A 534 17.49 -27.95 -0.69
C SER A 534 18.04 -29.32 -0.28
N ILE A 535 18.78 -29.39 0.83
CA ILE A 535 19.41 -30.64 1.31
C ILE A 535 18.71 -31.23 2.54
N THR A 536 18.03 -30.41 3.35
CA THR A 536 17.30 -30.87 4.55
C THR A 536 16.12 -31.78 4.18
N PRO A 537 15.94 -32.92 4.86
CA PRO A 537 14.74 -33.73 4.70
C PRO A 537 13.50 -32.97 5.22
N LYS A 538 12.31 -33.30 4.72
CA LYS A 538 11.05 -32.73 5.20
C LYS A 538 10.41 -33.70 6.19
N PHE A 539 9.88 -33.19 7.28
CA PHE A 539 8.99 -33.97 8.14
C PHE A 539 7.67 -34.24 7.42
N ASN A 540 7.07 -35.38 7.72
CA ASN A 540 5.71 -35.66 7.27
C ASN A 540 4.79 -34.69 8.02
N SER A 541 4.12 -33.78 7.29
CA SER A 541 3.14 -32.90 7.90
C SER A 541 2.05 -33.74 8.55
N VAL A 542 1.86 -33.60 9.87
CA VAL A 542 0.71 -34.18 10.57
C VAL A 542 -0.55 -33.70 9.85
N PRO A 543 -1.45 -34.61 9.41
CA PRO A 543 -2.64 -34.25 8.64
C PRO A 543 -3.55 -33.27 9.37
#